data_AF-A0A1H9JRR1-F1
#
_entry.id   AF-A0A1H9JRR1-F1
#
_cell.length_a   1.000
_cell.length_b   1.000
_cell.length_c   1.000
_cell.angle_alpha   90.00
_cell.angle_beta   90.00
_cell.angle_gamma   90.00
#
_symmetry.space_group_name_H-M   'P 1'
#
loop_
_entity.id
_entity.type
_entity.pdbx_description
1 polymer ?
#
loop_
_entity_poly.entity_id
_entity_poly.type
_entity_poly.pdbx_seq_one_letter_code
_entity_poly.pdbx_strand_id
1 'polypeptide(L)'
;MPMGSSSVDIWGANRTPLDHKYGASILAVDANTGKEKWVYQTVHNDLWDFDIPMQPSLIDFKTPTGENRPAVVVGTKAGQIYMLDRLTGQPLTKVENVKVKRGNIPGEQYSDIQPRSVGMPQIGAQTLKESDMWGATPFDQLICRVSFKSMRYDGLYTAPGTDKSLSFPGSLGGMNWGSLSTDPNNHLIFVNDMRLGLWQQLIKADPNASTAANTGGEAVNTGMGAVPMKGAPYSVNKNRFMSPLGIPCQAPPFGTLSAIDMTTQKILWQVPLGTVQDTGPMGIKMGMKMPIGMPSLGGSLATQGGLVFIAGTQDYYLRAFDSSTGKEVWKARLPVGSQGGPISYVSPKRGKQYILISAGGARQSPDRGDYVIAYALN
;
A
#
# COMPACT_ATOMS: atom_id res chain seq x y z
N MET A 1 15.70 -1.73 -8.73
CA MET A 1 15.62 -1.86 -7.27
C MET A 1 14.76 -0.73 -6.76
N PRO A 2 13.74 -1.02 -5.95
CA PRO A 2 12.93 0.02 -5.34
C PRO A 2 13.65 0.60 -4.11
N MET A 3 13.49 1.89 -3.84
CA MET A 3 14.18 2.61 -2.76
C MET A 3 13.19 3.10 -1.70
N GLY A 4 13.66 3.11 -0.45
CA GLY A 4 12.95 3.62 0.71
C GLY A 4 12.85 5.15 0.73
N SER A 5 12.08 5.67 1.68
CA SER A 5 12.10 7.09 2.03
C SER A 5 13.35 7.42 2.87
N SER A 6 13.87 8.64 2.73
CA SER A 6 15.00 9.08 3.54
C SER A 6 14.55 9.35 4.97
N SER A 7 15.25 8.76 5.93
CA SER A 7 15.00 9.05 7.35
C SER A 7 15.37 10.50 7.67
N VAL A 8 14.52 11.27 8.34
CA VAL A 8 13.26 10.88 9.00
C VAL A 8 12.07 10.97 8.02
N ASP A 9 11.14 10.03 8.07
CA ASP A 9 10.14 9.82 7.00
C ASP A 9 9.12 10.96 6.82
N ILE A 10 8.91 11.78 7.85
CA ILE A 10 7.90 12.87 7.86
C ILE A 10 8.51 14.28 8.07
N TRP A 11 9.84 14.38 8.02
CA TRP A 11 10.57 15.64 8.15
C TRP A 11 11.88 15.54 7.36
N GLY A 12 12.07 16.44 6.40
CA GLY A 12 13.12 16.40 5.41
C GLY A 12 14.09 17.59 5.42
N ALA A 13 14.04 18.48 6.41
CA ALA A 13 14.88 19.69 6.38
C ALA A 13 16.39 19.39 6.35
N ASN A 14 16.83 18.25 6.91
CA ASN A 14 18.24 17.82 6.91
C ASN A 14 18.62 16.95 5.70
N ARG A 15 17.73 16.73 4.73
CA ARG A 15 18.00 15.86 3.59
C ARG A 15 19.07 16.44 2.68
N THR A 16 19.97 15.55 2.28
CA THR A 16 21.08 15.84 1.38
C THR A 16 20.63 15.77 -0.09
N PRO A 17 21.47 16.24 -1.04
CA PRO A 17 21.19 16.04 -2.46
C PRO A 17 21.02 14.57 -2.86
N LEU A 18 21.67 13.63 -2.17
CA LEU A 18 21.52 12.20 -2.43
C LEU A 18 20.17 11.67 -1.94
N ASP A 19 19.69 12.14 -0.80
CA ASP A 19 18.35 11.83 -0.29
C ASP A 19 17.28 12.30 -1.28
N HIS A 20 17.41 13.51 -1.80
CA HIS A 20 16.50 14.04 -2.81
C HIS A 20 16.57 13.32 -4.15
N LYS A 21 17.70 12.66 -4.47
CA LYS A 21 17.86 11.91 -5.72
C LYS A 21 17.29 10.49 -5.63
N TYR A 22 17.53 9.78 -4.52
CA TYR A 22 17.23 8.35 -4.40
C TYR A 22 16.09 8.00 -3.45
N GLY A 23 15.61 8.94 -2.63
CA GLY A 23 14.45 8.71 -1.78
C GLY A 23 13.18 8.46 -2.61
N ALA A 24 12.37 7.48 -2.21
CA ALA A 24 11.11 7.12 -2.87
C ALA A 24 11.22 6.94 -4.41
N SER A 25 12.30 6.29 -4.84
CA SER A 25 12.64 6.12 -6.27
C SER A 25 12.75 4.65 -6.70
N ILE A 26 12.75 4.44 -8.02
CA ILE A 26 13.17 3.19 -8.65
C ILE A 26 14.57 3.44 -9.24
N LEU A 27 15.54 2.64 -8.83
CA LEU A 27 16.94 2.72 -9.25
C LEU A 27 17.33 1.49 -10.07
N ALA A 28 17.88 1.68 -11.25
CA ALA A 28 18.59 0.63 -11.99
C ALA A 28 20.10 0.81 -11.85
N VAL A 29 20.77 -0.31 -11.56
CA VAL A 29 22.22 -0.39 -11.50
C VAL A 29 22.71 -1.51 -12.40
N ASP A 30 23.97 -1.40 -12.80
CA ASP A 30 24.71 -2.49 -13.42
C ASP A 30 24.98 -3.60 -12.40
N ALA A 31 24.58 -4.83 -12.70
CA ALA A 31 24.71 -5.94 -11.75
C ALA A 31 26.17 -6.33 -11.44
N ASN A 32 27.11 -6.06 -12.36
CA ASN A 32 28.53 -6.42 -12.18
C ASN A 32 29.30 -5.31 -11.47
N THR A 33 28.95 -4.04 -11.70
CA THR A 33 29.74 -2.89 -11.23
C THR A 33 29.04 -2.06 -10.16
N GLY A 34 27.73 -2.23 -9.95
CA GLY A 34 26.91 -1.39 -9.07
C GLY A 34 26.69 0.04 -9.57
N LYS A 35 27.21 0.39 -10.76
CA LYS A 35 27.06 1.74 -11.32
C LYS A 35 25.61 2.03 -11.68
N GLU A 36 25.13 3.22 -11.34
CA GLU A 36 23.81 3.72 -11.74
C GLU A 36 23.66 3.71 -13.26
N LYS A 37 22.50 3.21 -13.72
CA LYS A 37 22.06 3.32 -15.11
C LYS A 37 21.02 4.42 -15.26
N TRP A 38 20.01 4.41 -14.39
CA TRP A 38 18.97 5.42 -14.32
C TRP A 38 18.28 5.40 -12.95
N VAL A 39 17.67 6.52 -12.58
CA VAL A 39 16.82 6.66 -11.40
C VAL A 39 15.53 7.39 -11.79
N TYR A 40 14.39 6.93 -11.26
CA TYR A 40 13.10 7.57 -11.44
C TYR A 40 12.42 7.76 -10.08
N GLN A 41 12.17 9.01 -9.69
CA GLN A 41 11.57 9.34 -8.40
C GLN A 41 10.05 9.44 -8.51
N THR A 42 9.33 8.80 -7.58
CA THR A 42 7.86 8.78 -7.57
C THR A 42 7.24 9.76 -6.59
N VAL A 43 8.03 10.26 -5.64
CA VAL A 43 7.65 11.31 -4.69
C VAL A 43 8.88 12.19 -4.44
N HIS A 44 8.77 13.47 -4.76
CA HIS A 44 9.80 14.47 -4.45
C HIS A 44 9.77 14.81 -2.97
N ASN A 45 10.93 14.74 -2.30
CA ASN A 45 11.09 15.00 -0.87
C ASN A 45 9.96 14.37 -0.03
N ASP A 46 9.83 13.03 -0.04
CA ASP A 46 8.70 12.33 0.59
C ASP A 46 8.53 12.67 2.09
N LEU A 47 7.36 13.14 2.49
CA LEU A 47 7.04 13.48 3.90
C LEU A 47 5.90 12.61 4.47
N TRP A 48 5.58 11.50 3.79
CA TRP A 48 4.38 10.70 4.06
C TRP A 48 4.67 9.22 4.29
N ASP A 49 5.94 8.83 4.30
CA ASP A 49 6.38 7.42 4.25
C ASP A 49 5.75 6.69 3.04
N PHE A 50 5.81 7.36 1.88
CA PHE A 50 5.45 6.78 0.58
C PHE A 50 6.68 6.17 -0.10
N ASP A 51 7.39 5.33 0.63
CA ASP A 51 8.42 4.49 0.05
C ASP A 51 7.86 3.56 -1.04
N ILE A 52 8.79 2.88 -1.72
CA ILE A 52 8.47 1.90 -2.75
C ILE A 52 8.79 0.50 -2.19
N PRO A 53 7.85 -0.15 -1.48
CA PRO A 53 8.11 -1.43 -0.84
C PRO A 53 7.89 -2.61 -1.80
N MET A 54 7.20 -2.38 -2.92
CA MET A 54 6.84 -3.41 -3.87
C MET A 54 8.04 -3.85 -4.69
N GLN A 55 8.26 -5.16 -4.84
CA GLN A 55 9.18 -5.65 -5.85
C GLN A 55 8.69 -5.23 -7.25
N PRO A 56 9.55 -4.69 -8.12
CA PRO A 56 9.14 -4.30 -9.47
C PRO A 56 8.77 -5.51 -10.34
N SER A 57 7.69 -5.40 -11.12
CA SER A 57 7.27 -6.44 -12.07
C SER A 57 7.81 -6.12 -13.45
N LEU A 58 8.59 -7.04 -14.03
CA LEU A 58 9.10 -6.90 -15.39
C LEU A 58 8.11 -7.53 -16.37
N ILE A 59 7.62 -6.75 -17.33
CA ILE A 59 6.69 -7.23 -18.35
C ILE A 59 7.11 -6.72 -19.73
N ASP A 60 6.61 -7.37 -20.78
CA ASP A 60 6.68 -6.81 -22.13
C ASP A 60 5.35 -6.11 -22.40
N PHE A 61 5.42 -4.80 -22.55
CA PHE A 61 4.26 -3.92 -22.71
C PHE A 61 4.01 -3.64 -24.18
N LYS A 62 2.80 -3.91 -24.66
CA LYS A 62 2.39 -3.55 -26.00
C LYS A 62 1.81 -2.14 -26.00
N THR A 63 2.49 -1.20 -26.66
CA THR A 63 2.06 0.19 -26.76
C THR A 63 0.78 0.32 -27.59
N PRO A 64 0.05 1.44 -27.49
CA PRO A 64 -1.07 1.75 -28.39
C PRO A 64 -0.68 1.76 -29.87
N THR A 65 0.60 2.01 -30.20
CA THR A 65 1.13 1.96 -31.58
C THR A 65 1.45 0.54 -32.06
N GLY A 66 1.31 -0.48 -31.20
CA GLY A 66 1.59 -1.89 -31.50
C GLY A 66 3.04 -2.32 -31.28
N GLU A 67 3.91 -1.43 -30.79
CA GLU A 67 5.30 -1.73 -30.46
C GLU A 67 5.38 -2.46 -29.12
N ASN A 68 6.25 -3.47 -29.01
CA ASN A 68 6.53 -4.13 -27.74
C ASN A 68 7.70 -3.44 -27.05
N ARG A 69 7.46 -2.92 -25.84
CA ARG A 69 8.44 -2.22 -25.02
C ARG A 69 8.77 -3.01 -23.75
N PRO A 70 10.06 -3.13 -23.41
CA PRO A 70 10.46 -3.77 -22.17
C PRO A 70 10.11 -2.85 -20.98
N ALA A 71 9.11 -3.24 -20.19
CA ALA A 71 8.59 -2.41 -19.11
C ALA A 71 8.94 -2.95 -17.73
N VAL A 72 9.02 -2.02 -16.78
CA VAL A 72 8.97 -2.28 -15.34
C VAL A 72 7.74 -1.56 -14.77
N VAL A 73 6.90 -2.31 -14.06
CA VAL A 73 5.67 -1.81 -13.44
C VAL A 73 5.82 -1.85 -11.93
N VAL A 74 5.47 -0.74 -11.29
CA VAL A 74 5.60 -0.57 -9.84
C VAL A 74 4.37 0.14 -9.30
N GLY A 75 3.70 -0.48 -8.34
CA GLY A 75 2.70 0.19 -7.50
C GLY A 75 3.37 0.91 -6.34
N THR A 76 2.74 1.97 -5.84
CA THR A 76 3.25 2.76 -4.71
C THR A 76 2.26 2.84 -3.56
N LYS A 77 2.76 3.14 -2.35
CA LYS A 77 1.92 3.46 -1.19
C LYS A 77 0.99 4.67 -1.42
N ALA A 78 1.37 5.57 -2.34
CA ALA A 78 0.54 6.70 -2.77
C ALA A 78 -0.63 6.29 -3.71
N GLY A 79 -0.86 4.98 -3.91
CA GLY A 79 -1.93 4.46 -4.77
C GLY A 79 -1.72 4.72 -6.26
N GLN A 80 -0.48 5.02 -6.67
CA GLN A 80 -0.11 5.24 -8.07
C GLN A 80 0.54 3.99 -8.67
N ILE A 81 0.32 3.76 -9.96
CA ILE A 81 1.01 2.71 -10.72
C ILE A 81 1.89 3.38 -11.75
N TYR A 82 3.20 3.20 -11.65
CA TYR A 82 4.17 3.69 -12.63
C TYR A 82 4.57 2.56 -13.56
N MET A 83 4.55 2.85 -14.86
CA MET A 83 5.10 1.98 -15.89
C MET A 83 6.24 2.72 -16.58
N LEU A 84 7.46 2.18 -16.44
CA LEU A 84 8.67 2.78 -16.97
C LEU A 84 9.31 1.81 -17.97
N ASP A 85 10.03 2.36 -18.94
CA ASP A 85 10.91 1.59 -19.81
C ASP A 85 12.09 1.08 -18.97
N ARG A 86 12.24 -0.25 -18.86
CA ARG A 86 13.24 -0.82 -17.94
C ARG A 86 14.68 -0.56 -18.36
N LEU A 87 14.93 -0.14 -19.59
CA LEU A 87 16.27 0.19 -20.10
C LEU A 87 16.66 1.64 -19.81
N THR A 88 15.68 2.56 -19.80
CA THR A 88 15.94 4.01 -19.73
C THR A 88 15.37 4.71 -18.49
N GLY A 89 14.43 4.09 -17.79
CA GLY A 89 13.71 4.70 -16.67
C GLY A 89 12.63 5.71 -17.08
N GLN A 90 12.42 5.93 -18.38
CA GLN A 90 11.43 6.90 -18.87
C GLN A 90 10.00 6.34 -18.76
N PRO A 91 9.00 7.16 -18.39
CA PRO A 91 7.61 6.72 -18.36
C PRO A 91 7.10 6.24 -19.72
N LEU A 92 6.49 5.06 -19.75
CA LEU A 92 5.77 4.52 -20.90
C LEU A 92 4.28 4.91 -20.92
N THR A 93 3.80 5.43 -19.80
CA THR A 93 2.43 5.96 -19.63
C THR A 93 2.51 7.40 -19.12
N LYS A 94 1.43 8.16 -19.33
CA LYS A 94 1.42 9.59 -19.03
C LYS A 94 1.63 9.85 -17.53
N VAL A 95 2.61 10.69 -17.22
CA VAL A 95 2.87 11.22 -15.87
C VAL A 95 2.78 12.74 -15.94
N GLU A 96 2.09 13.34 -14.97
CA GLU A 96 1.95 14.78 -14.84
C GLU A 96 2.54 15.27 -13.52
N ASN A 97 3.20 16.42 -13.54
CA ASN A 97 3.61 17.11 -12.33
C ASN A 97 2.44 17.97 -11.82
N VAL A 98 1.82 17.55 -10.71
CA VAL A 98 0.71 18.29 -10.11
C VAL A 98 1.23 19.22 -9.02
N LYS A 99 0.63 20.40 -8.91
CA LYS A 99 0.95 21.32 -7.81
C LYS A 99 0.45 20.77 -6.48
N VAL A 100 1.28 20.89 -5.44
CA VAL A 100 0.93 20.51 -4.07
C VAL A 100 1.13 21.70 -3.14
N LYS A 101 0.41 21.73 -2.02
CA LYS A 101 0.54 22.81 -1.04
C LYS A 101 1.72 22.53 -0.13
N ARG A 102 2.55 23.56 0.08
CA ARG A 102 3.61 23.53 1.09
C ARG A 102 3.03 23.55 2.50
N GLY A 103 3.74 22.94 3.44
CA GLY A 103 3.51 23.17 4.87
C GLY A 103 4.23 24.44 5.35
N ASN A 104 4.37 24.56 6.66
CA ASN A 104 4.94 25.74 7.32
C ASN A 104 6.07 25.40 8.31
N ILE A 105 6.65 24.19 8.22
CA ILE A 105 7.77 23.79 9.08
C ILE A 105 9.04 24.56 8.67
N PRO A 106 9.69 25.29 9.59
CA PRO A 106 10.91 26.03 9.29
C PRO A 106 12.03 25.12 8.76
N GLY A 107 12.66 25.54 7.66
CA GLY A 107 13.77 24.83 7.03
C GLY A 107 13.37 23.59 6.21
N GLU A 108 12.09 23.19 6.22
CA GLU A 108 11.64 22.05 5.43
C GLU A 108 11.74 22.34 3.93
N GLN A 109 12.24 21.35 3.19
CA GLN A 109 12.57 21.47 1.78
C GLN A 109 11.37 21.05 0.91
N TYR A 110 10.21 21.68 1.12
CA TYR A 110 8.97 21.31 0.42
C TYR A 110 9.12 21.38 -1.11
N SER A 111 8.64 20.34 -1.81
CA SER A 111 8.45 20.40 -3.26
C SER A 111 7.14 21.11 -3.60
N ASP A 112 7.14 21.94 -4.66
CA ASP A 112 5.93 22.58 -5.20
C ASP A 112 5.07 21.65 -6.04
N ILE A 113 5.69 20.57 -6.53
CA ILE A 113 5.07 19.63 -7.45
C ILE A 113 5.32 18.20 -7.00
N GLN A 114 4.43 17.30 -7.41
CA GLN A 114 4.62 15.86 -7.28
C GLN A 114 4.29 15.18 -8.61
N PRO A 115 5.08 14.18 -9.03
CA PRO A 115 4.72 13.38 -10.20
C PRO A 115 3.50 12.53 -9.85
N ARG A 116 2.56 12.44 -10.79
CA ARG A 116 1.40 11.56 -10.69
C ARG A 116 1.21 10.79 -11.98
N SER A 117 1.08 9.47 -11.85
CA SER A 117 0.74 8.60 -12.97
C SER A 117 -0.74 8.78 -13.31
N VAL A 118 -1.01 9.50 -14.40
CA VAL A 118 -2.37 9.80 -14.87
C VAL A 118 -2.78 8.92 -16.05
N GLY A 119 -1.82 8.24 -16.68
CA GLY A 119 -2.08 7.25 -17.73
C GLY A 119 -2.52 5.89 -17.18
N MET A 120 -2.07 5.52 -15.98
CA MET A 120 -2.51 4.31 -15.29
C MET A 120 -3.61 4.65 -14.26
N PRO A 121 -4.48 3.69 -13.91
CA PRO A 121 -5.52 3.93 -12.93
C PRO A 121 -4.92 4.13 -11.53
N GLN A 122 -5.49 5.08 -10.80
CA GLN A 122 -5.22 5.28 -9.38
C GLN A 122 -6.05 4.32 -8.54
N ILE A 123 -5.42 3.61 -7.61
CA ILE A 123 -6.09 2.62 -6.75
C ILE A 123 -6.15 3.13 -5.31
N GLY A 124 -7.37 3.24 -4.78
CA GLY A 124 -7.60 3.46 -3.35
C GLY A 124 -7.09 4.77 -2.75
N ALA A 125 -6.84 5.78 -3.59
CA ALA A 125 -6.19 7.03 -3.20
C ALA A 125 -6.97 8.29 -3.67
N GLN A 126 -8.28 8.15 -3.86
CA GLN A 126 -9.14 9.30 -4.19
C GLN A 126 -9.13 10.33 -3.05
N THR A 127 -9.30 11.61 -3.40
CA THR A 127 -9.41 12.68 -2.39
C THR A 127 -10.70 12.50 -1.60
N LEU A 128 -10.56 12.21 -0.30
CA LEU A 128 -11.68 12.06 0.62
C LEU A 128 -12.47 13.36 0.78
N LYS A 129 -13.77 13.20 0.97
CA LYS A 129 -14.73 14.23 1.34
C LYS A 129 -15.39 13.84 2.66
N GLU A 130 -16.06 14.80 3.28
CA GLU A 130 -16.84 14.54 4.50
C GLU A 130 -17.91 13.46 4.31
N SER A 131 -18.50 13.37 3.10
CA SER A 131 -19.48 12.34 2.73
C SER A 131 -18.90 10.92 2.75
N ASP A 132 -17.58 10.79 2.67
CA ASP A 132 -16.89 9.51 2.61
C ASP A 132 -16.57 8.98 4.02
N MET A 133 -17.04 9.67 5.07
CA MET A 133 -16.87 9.24 6.45
C MET A 133 -17.89 8.18 6.84
N TRP A 134 -17.41 7.18 7.56
CA TRP A 134 -18.10 5.96 7.90
C TRP A 134 -18.02 5.67 9.40
N GLY A 135 -18.91 4.80 9.87
CA GLY A 135 -18.90 4.25 11.21
C GLY A 135 -19.94 3.15 11.33
N ALA A 136 -19.80 2.28 12.34
CA ALA A 136 -20.77 1.20 12.56
C ALA A 136 -22.12 1.71 13.11
N THR A 137 -22.15 2.94 13.64
CA THR A 137 -23.36 3.60 14.14
C THR A 137 -23.41 5.07 13.68
N PRO A 138 -24.57 5.74 13.72
CA PRO A 138 -24.65 7.17 13.43
C PRO A 138 -23.73 8.05 14.30
N PHE A 139 -23.54 7.69 15.58
CA PHE A 139 -22.62 8.41 16.48
C PHE A 139 -21.16 8.20 16.09
N ASP A 140 -20.81 6.97 15.72
CA ASP A 140 -19.46 6.61 15.25
C ASP A 140 -19.12 7.38 13.97
N GLN A 141 -20.05 7.41 13.01
CA GLN A 141 -19.92 8.19 11.78
C GLN A 141 -19.81 9.70 12.08
N LEU A 142 -20.60 10.23 13.01
CA LEU A 142 -20.53 11.64 13.40
C LEU A 142 -19.16 11.99 13.99
N ILE A 143 -18.61 11.16 14.88
CA ILE A 143 -17.28 11.36 15.45
C ILE A 143 -16.22 11.36 14.36
N CYS A 144 -16.30 10.42 13.41
CA CYS A 144 -15.40 10.38 12.26
C CYS A 144 -15.48 11.64 11.39
N ARG A 145 -16.69 12.17 11.14
CA ARG A 145 -16.90 13.44 10.42
C ARG A 145 -16.32 14.65 11.15
N VAL A 146 -16.53 14.73 12.46
CA VAL A 146 -15.94 15.79 13.30
C VAL A 146 -14.42 15.69 13.28
N SER A 147 -13.87 14.49 13.44
CA SER A 147 -12.43 14.26 13.40
C SER A 147 -11.85 14.65 12.04
N PHE A 148 -12.47 14.26 10.92
CA PHE A 148 -12.04 14.65 9.57
C PHE A 148 -11.97 16.17 9.42
N LYS A 149 -13.02 16.88 9.83
CA LYS A 149 -13.09 18.35 9.77
C LYS A 149 -12.09 19.06 10.69
N SER A 150 -11.65 18.41 11.76
CA SER A 150 -10.67 18.96 12.70
C SER A 150 -9.22 18.86 12.19
N MET A 151 -8.99 18.14 11.10
CA MET A 151 -7.66 17.90 10.52
C MET A 151 -7.52 18.64 9.20
N ARG A 152 -6.30 19.07 8.89
CA ARG A 152 -5.98 19.56 7.55
C ARG A 152 -5.91 18.37 6.59
N TYR A 153 -6.56 18.52 5.44
CA TYR A 153 -6.53 17.55 4.35
C TYR A 153 -6.68 18.25 3.00
N ASP A 154 -5.59 18.27 2.25
CA ASP A 154 -5.46 18.84 0.91
C ASP A 154 -5.42 17.75 -0.19
N GLY A 155 -5.62 16.47 0.19
CA GLY A 155 -5.50 15.30 -0.67
C GLY A 155 -4.23 14.48 -0.42
N LEU A 156 -3.83 13.68 -1.42
CA LEU A 156 -2.74 12.69 -1.35
C LEU A 156 -1.41 13.23 -0.80
N TYR A 157 -1.11 14.52 -1.00
CA TYR A 157 0.13 15.15 -0.58
C TYR A 157 -0.11 16.28 0.45
N THR A 158 -0.96 16.00 1.44
CA THR A 158 -1.18 16.92 2.56
C THR A 158 0.07 16.94 3.44
N ALA A 159 0.91 17.96 3.31
CA ALA A 159 2.18 18.02 4.03
C ALA A 159 2.01 17.97 5.56
N PRO A 160 2.87 17.26 6.32
CA PRO A 160 2.88 17.33 7.77
C PRO A 160 3.14 18.73 8.30
N GLY A 161 2.59 19.02 9.48
CA GLY A 161 2.74 20.28 10.18
C GLY A 161 2.62 20.11 11.69
N THR A 162 2.57 21.23 12.40
CA THR A 162 2.29 21.25 13.85
C THR A 162 0.81 21.09 14.17
N ASP A 163 -0.05 21.26 13.17
CA ASP A 163 -1.45 20.86 13.17
C ASP A 163 -1.61 19.37 12.81
N LYS A 164 -2.79 18.80 13.05
CA LYS A 164 -3.09 17.43 12.61
C LYS A 164 -3.33 17.42 11.10
N SER A 165 -2.47 16.76 10.36
CA SER A 165 -2.62 16.54 8.92
C SER A 165 -3.03 15.10 8.64
N LEU A 166 -4.05 14.89 7.82
CA LEU A 166 -4.47 13.58 7.35
C LEU A 166 -3.68 13.18 6.10
N SER A 167 -3.18 11.95 6.06
CA SER A 167 -2.61 11.29 4.89
C SER A 167 -3.54 10.15 4.45
N PHE A 168 -3.93 10.15 3.18
CA PHE A 168 -4.77 9.09 2.59
C PHE A 168 -4.35 8.78 1.14
N PRO A 169 -3.90 7.54 0.84
CA PRO A 169 -3.61 6.47 1.80
C PRO A 169 -2.53 6.94 2.80
N GLY A 170 -2.56 6.44 4.03
CA GLY A 170 -1.49 6.74 4.99
C GLY A 170 -0.25 5.89 4.71
N SER A 171 0.77 5.97 5.57
CA SER A 171 2.05 5.26 5.42
C SER A 171 1.93 3.73 5.37
N LEU A 172 0.85 3.19 5.93
CA LEU A 172 0.52 1.77 5.81
C LEU A 172 -0.06 1.41 4.42
N GLY A 173 -0.75 2.34 3.77
CA GLY A 173 -1.72 2.08 2.72
C GLY A 173 -1.20 2.22 1.28
N GLY A 174 -2.14 2.12 0.34
CA GLY A 174 -1.90 2.00 -1.09
C GLY A 174 -1.50 0.57 -1.47
N MET A 175 -0.58 0.45 -2.42
CA MET A 175 0.01 -0.83 -2.78
C MET A 175 1.33 -0.98 -2.02
N ASN A 176 1.35 -1.92 -1.09
CA ASN A 176 2.44 -2.09 -0.13
C ASN A 176 3.14 -3.45 -0.35
N TRP A 177 3.62 -4.13 0.70
CA TRP A 177 4.30 -5.43 0.58
C TRP A 177 3.38 -6.49 -0.07
N GLY A 178 3.87 -7.14 -1.12
CA GLY A 178 3.14 -8.17 -1.87
C GLY A 178 3.34 -8.11 -3.39
N SER A 179 3.69 -6.94 -3.91
CA SER A 179 3.84 -6.67 -5.35
C SER A 179 2.60 -7.03 -6.17
N LEU A 180 2.74 -6.94 -7.49
CA LEU A 180 1.75 -7.29 -8.49
C LEU A 180 2.00 -8.73 -8.95
N SER A 181 0.93 -9.44 -9.28
CA SER A 181 1.03 -10.60 -10.17
C SER A 181 0.60 -10.22 -11.57
N THR A 182 1.14 -10.90 -12.57
CA THR A 182 0.94 -10.57 -13.98
C THR A 182 0.49 -11.81 -14.75
N ASP A 183 -0.44 -11.60 -15.68
CA ASP A 183 -0.79 -12.58 -16.72
C ASP A 183 -0.27 -12.04 -18.05
N PRO A 184 0.90 -12.51 -18.53
CA PRO A 184 1.50 -12.02 -19.75
C PRO A 184 0.73 -12.42 -21.01
N ASN A 185 -0.10 -13.47 -20.96
CA ASN A 185 -0.85 -13.94 -22.13
C ASN A 185 -2.07 -13.06 -22.41
N ASN A 186 -2.74 -12.60 -21.34
CA ASN A 186 -3.92 -11.75 -21.42
C ASN A 186 -3.61 -10.27 -21.15
N HIS A 187 -2.34 -9.92 -20.95
CA HIS A 187 -1.86 -8.57 -20.63
C HIS A 187 -2.55 -7.95 -19.41
N LEU A 188 -2.77 -8.75 -18.36
CA LEU A 188 -3.38 -8.30 -17.12
C LEU A 188 -2.34 -8.17 -16.01
N ILE A 189 -2.56 -7.21 -15.11
CA ILE A 189 -1.93 -7.19 -13.78
C ILE A 189 -2.99 -7.25 -12.70
N PHE A 190 -2.64 -7.88 -11.59
CA PHE A 190 -3.49 -7.98 -10.40
C PHE A 190 -2.85 -7.24 -9.24
N VAL A 191 -3.63 -6.35 -8.65
CA VAL A 191 -3.20 -5.38 -7.65
C VAL A 191 -3.97 -5.63 -6.35
N ASN A 192 -3.25 -5.89 -5.28
CA ASN A 192 -3.78 -5.86 -3.92
C ASN A 192 -3.45 -4.50 -3.29
N ASP A 193 -4.45 -3.81 -2.74
CA ASP A 193 -4.28 -2.51 -2.08
C ASP A 193 -4.94 -2.45 -0.71
N MET A 194 -4.43 -1.55 0.14
CA MET A 194 -4.99 -1.23 1.45
C MET A 194 -5.36 0.26 1.54
N ARG A 195 -6.58 0.55 1.97
CA ARG A 195 -7.16 1.90 2.03
C ARG A 195 -7.37 2.32 3.47
N LEU A 196 -6.28 2.70 4.13
CA LEU A 196 -6.29 3.20 5.50
C LEU A 196 -5.70 4.61 5.55
N GLY A 197 -6.48 5.57 6.08
CA GLY A 197 -5.97 6.91 6.39
C GLY A 197 -5.18 6.90 7.69
N LEU A 198 -4.12 7.68 7.76
CA LEU A 198 -3.37 7.97 8.98
C LEU A 198 -3.27 9.47 9.15
N TRP A 199 -3.36 9.97 10.38
CA TRP A 199 -3.07 11.37 10.68
C TRP A 199 -1.76 11.46 11.45
N GLN A 200 -1.08 12.59 11.26
CA GLN A 200 0.21 12.89 11.87
C GLN A 200 0.27 14.34 12.33
N GLN A 201 1.04 14.59 13.38
CA GLN A 201 1.29 15.90 13.96
C GLN A 201 2.73 15.98 14.48
N LEU A 202 3.45 17.00 14.04
CA LEU A 202 4.79 17.32 14.54
C LEU A 202 4.68 18.14 15.83
N ILE A 203 5.37 17.69 16.87
CA ILE A 203 5.46 18.35 18.17
C ILE A 203 6.94 18.67 18.39
N LYS A 204 7.28 19.84 18.92
CA LYS A 204 8.69 20.13 19.24
C LYS A 204 9.22 19.06 20.19
N ALA A 205 10.40 18.54 19.89
CA ALA A 205 11.00 17.53 20.75
C ALA A 205 11.29 18.12 22.14
N ASP A 206 10.89 17.41 23.19
CA ASP A 206 11.33 17.72 24.55
C ASP A 206 12.72 17.08 24.76
N PRO A 207 13.78 17.87 24.99
CA PRO A 207 15.13 17.35 25.20
C PRO A 207 15.25 16.43 26.44
N ASN A 208 14.27 16.44 27.35
CA ASN A 208 14.24 15.62 28.55
C ASN A 208 13.30 14.40 28.42
N ALA A 209 12.63 14.20 27.27
CA ALA A 209 11.71 13.07 27.10
C ALA A 209 12.49 11.74 27.03
N SER A 210 12.36 10.92 28.07
CA SER A 210 12.94 9.57 28.17
C SER A 210 12.03 8.48 27.58
N THR A 211 11.23 8.80 26.57
CA THR A 211 10.43 7.81 25.86
C THR A 211 11.31 7.05 24.86
N ALA A 212 11.11 5.73 24.75
CA ALA A 212 11.84 4.90 23.80
C ALA A 212 11.81 5.55 22.39
N ALA A 213 12.98 5.72 21.78
CA ALA A 213 13.08 6.29 20.44
C ALA A 213 12.26 5.44 19.44
N ASN A 214 11.60 6.10 18.48
CA ASN A 214 10.86 5.39 17.43
C ASN A 214 11.82 4.47 16.66
N THR A 215 11.52 3.17 16.61
CA THR A 215 12.32 2.19 15.85
C THR A 215 11.94 2.16 14.36
N GLY A 216 11.31 3.22 13.83
CA GLY A 216 10.71 3.23 12.49
C GLY A 216 9.46 2.35 12.37
N GLY A 217 8.85 1.99 13.50
CA GLY A 217 7.66 1.14 13.52
C GLY A 217 6.38 1.92 13.22
N GLU A 218 5.51 1.37 12.37
CA GLU A 218 4.14 1.85 12.16
C GLU A 218 3.16 1.43 13.29
N ALA A 219 3.67 1.37 14.51
CA ALA A 219 2.84 1.14 15.69
C ALA A 219 2.03 2.41 16.01
N VAL A 220 0.78 2.22 16.44
CA VAL A 220 -0.04 3.32 16.95
C VAL A 220 0.63 3.88 18.21
N ASN A 221 0.92 5.18 18.24
CA ASN A 221 1.51 5.83 19.42
C ASN A 221 0.57 6.86 20.08
N THR A 222 -0.64 7.02 19.56
CA THR A 222 -1.63 7.92 20.16
C THR A 222 -2.04 7.43 21.53
N GLY A 223 -1.87 8.29 22.53
CA GLY A 223 -2.06 7.94 23.95
C GLY A 223 -0.79 7.45 24.65
N MET A 224 0.29 7.15 23.91
CA MET A 224 1.62 6.82 24.46
C MET A 224 2.57 8.02 24.49
N GLY A 225 2.10 9.21 24.10
CA GLY A 225 2.90 10.43 24.00
C GLY A 225 3.56 10.63 22.62
N ALA A 226 4.07 11.84 22.37
CA ALA A 226 4.81 12.14 21.15
C ALA A 226 6.12 11.33 21.15
N VAL A 227 6.41 10.62 20.07
CA VAL A 227 7.63 9.79 20.00
C VAL A 227 8.76 10.62 19.38
N PRO A 228 9.92 10.76 20.05
CA PRO A 228 11.06 11.49 19.51
C PRO A 228 11.56 10.91 18.20
N MET A 229 11.82 11.79 17.22
CA MET A 229 12.44 11.42 15.96
C MET A 229 13.93 11.71 16.04
N LYS A 230 14.75 10.66 16.14
CA LYS A 230 16.20 10.78 16.27
C LYS A 230 16.77 11.56 15.09
N GLY A 231 17.52 12.63 15.37
CA GLY A 231 18.13 13.48 14.33
C GLY A 231 17.24 14.62 13.81
N ALA A 232 16.00 14.74 14.31
CA ALA A 232 15.10 15.85 14.00
C ALA A 232 14.76 16.66 15.28
N PRO A 233 14.48 17.97 15.16
CA PRO A 233 14.06 18.81 16.30
C PRO A 233 12.59 18.58 16.70
N TYR A 234 11.95 17.52 16.20
CA TYR A 234 10.54 17.22 16.39
C TYR A 234 10.34 15.79 16.91
N SER A 235 9.28 15.61 17.68
CA SER A 235 8.62 14.34 17.97
C SER A 235 7.36 14.22 17.11
N VAL A 236 6.86 12.99 16.94
CA VAL A 236 5.66 12.72 16.15
C VAL A 236 4.55 12.11 16.99
N ASN A 237 3.35 12.65 16.85
CA ASN A 237 2.11 11.95 17.19
C ASN A 237 1.47 11.44 15.91
N LYS A 238 1.22 10.13 15.82
CA LYS A 238 0.59 9.52 14.64
C LYS A 238 -0.43 8.46 15.03
N ASN A 239 -1.51 8.39 14.26
CA ASN A 239 -2.48 7.30 14.39
C ASN A 239 -3.11 6.94 13.06
N ARG A 240 -3.72 5.76 13.06
CA ARG A 240 -4.73 5.41 12.08
C ARG A 240 -5.96 6.29 12.28
N PHE A 241 -6.59 6.65 11.17
CA PHE A 241 -7.82 7.40 11.15
C PHE A 241 -8.99 6.46 11.43
N MET A 242 -9.21 6.20 12.71
CA MET A 242 -10.18 5.25 13.24
C MET A 242 -11.08 5.95 14.25
N SER A 243 -12.29 5.44 14.40
CA SER A 243 -13.20 5.83 15.45
C SER A 243 -12.75 5.29 16.82
N PRO A 244 -13.33 5.76 17.94
CA PRO A 244 -13.05 5.22 19.27
C PRO A 244 -13.31 3.71 19.40
N LEU A 245 -14.16 3.14 18.55
CA LEU A 245 -14.45 1.70 18.51
C LEU A 245 -13.41 0.88 17.72
N GLY A 246 -12.40 1.55 17.14
CA GLY A 246 -11.38 0.90 16.32
C GLY A 246 -11.87 0.54 14.91
N ILE A 247 -12.85 1.27 14.39
CA ILE A 247 -13.35 1.12 13.01
C ILE A 247 -12.72 2.21 12.13
N PRO A 248 -12.24 1.92 10.91
CA PRO A 248 -11.70 2.97 10.06
C PRO A 248 -12.77 4.00 9.69
N CYS A 249 -12.40 5.28 9.76
CA CYS A 249 -13.34 6.38 9.61
C CYS A 249 -13.71 6.70 8.16
N GLN A 250 -12.95 6.21 7.18
CA GLN A 250 -13.30 6.28 5.77
C GLN A 250 -14.28 5.15 5.38
N ALA A 251 -15.07 5.34 4.33
CA ALA A 251 -15.99 4.30 3.84
C ALA A 251 -15.26 3.07 3.27
N PRO A 252 -15.79 1.85 3.47
CA PRO A 252 -15.27 0.65 2.82
C PRO A 252 -15.43 0.73 1.28
N PRO A 253 -14.62 0.00 0.51
CA PRO A 253 -13.72 -1.06 0.97
C PRO A 253 -12.40 -0.54 1.55
N PHE A 254 -11.90 -1.20 2.59
CA PHE A 254 -10.60 -0.92 3.21
C PHE A 254 -9.43 -1.68 2.55
N GLY A 255 -9.74 -2.61 1.64
CA GLY A 255 -8.77 -3.29 0.80
C GLY A 255 -9.46 -3.98 -0.37
N THR A 256 -8.82 -4.00 -1.54
CA THR A 256 -9.38 -4.59 -2.75
C THR A 256 -8.37 -5.45 -3.49
N LEU A 257 -8.89 -6.36 -4.31
CA LEU A 257 -8.16 -6.97 -5.41
C LEU A 257 -8.68 -6.36 -6.70
N SER A 258 -7.79 -5.84 -7.54
CA SER A 258 -8.12 -5.23 -8.83
C SER A 258 -7.40 -5.93 -9.96
N ALA A 259 -8.07 -6.15 -11.09
CA ALA A 259 -7.41 -6.47 -12.36
C ALA A 259 -7.34 -5.22 -13.23
N ILE A 260 -6.19 -5.00 -13.85
CA ILE A 260 -5.98 -3.90 -14.79
C ILE A 260 -5.51 -4.51 -16.10
N ASP A 261 -6.17 -4.12 -17.19
CA ASP A 261 -5.72 -4.42 -18.54
C ASP A 261 -4.63 -3.42 -18.91
N MET A 262 -3.44 -3.93 -19.22
CA MET A 262 -2.27 -3.13 -19.51
C MET A 262 -2.36 -2.46 -20.88
N THR A 263 -3.09 -3.03 -21.82
CA THR A 263 -3.29 -2.48 -23.17
C THR A 263 -4.19 -1.25 -23.11
N THR A 264 -5.34 -1.37 -22.43
CA THR A 264 -6.31 -0.28 -22.32
C THR A 264 -6.03 0.67 -21.15
N GLN A 265 -5.15 0.26 -20.22
CA GLN A 265 -4.78 1.00 -19.01
C GLN A 265 -5.99 1.29 -18.11
N LYS A 266 -6.95 0.35 -18.07
CA LYS A 266 -8.20 0.47 -17.32
C LYS A 266 -8.36 -0.68 -16.34
N ILE A 267 -9.05 -0.38 -15.24
CA ILE A 267 -9.51 -1.41 -14.31
C ILE A 267 -10.55 -2.26 -15.04
N LEU A 268 -10.27 -3.55 -15.17
CA LEU A 268 -11.19 -4.53 -15.74
C LEU A 268 -12.27 -4.88 -14.71
N TRP A 269 -11.85 -5.17 -13.49
CA TRP A 269 -12.73 -5.40 -12.34
C TRP A 269 -11.99 -5.06 -11.04
N GLN A 270 -12.77 -4.81 -9.99
CA GLN A 270 -12.28 -4.56 -8.65
C GLN A 270 -13.26 -5.16 -7.64
N VAL A 271 -12.75 -5.94 -6.69
CA VAL A 271 -13.57 -6.61 -5.67
C VAL A 271 -13.05 -6.32 -4.25
N PRO A 272 -13.94 -6.14 -3.25
CA PRO A 272 -13.54 -6.02 -1.86
C PRO A 272 -12.88 -7.32 -1.40
N LEU A 273 -11.71 -7.21 -0.75
CA LEU A 273 -10.95 -8.38 -0.35
C LEU A 273 -11.08 -8.63 1.16
N GLY A 274 -11.72 -9.74 1.53
CA GLY A 274 -11.88 -10.16 2.93
C GLY A 274 -13.18 -9.67 3.61
N THR A 275 -13.46 -10.27 4.76
CA THR A 275 -14.68 -10.09 5.54
C THR A 275 -14.38 -9.75 7.01
N VAL A 276 -15.41 -9.36 7.75
CA VAL A 276 -15.32 -9.13 9.20
C VAL A 276 -15.35 -10.42 10.04
N GLN A 277 -15.23 -11.60 9.45
CA GLN A 277 -15.45 -12.86 10.19
C GLN A 277 -14.54 -12.99 11.43
N ASP A 278 -13.26 -12.63 11.29
CA ASP A 278 -12.24 -12.73 12.34
C ASP A 278 -11.75 -11.37 12.86
N THR A 279 -12.49 -10.29 12.56
CA THR A 279 -12.13 -8.93 12.97
C THR A 279 -13.37 -8.17 13.43
N GLY A 280 -13.19 -7.10 14.18
CA GLY A 280 -14.30 -6.26 14.60
C GLY A 280 -13.93 -5.24 15.67
N PRO A 281 -14.92 -4.46 16.14
CA PRO A 281 -14.72 -3.40 17.12
C PRO A 281 -14.07 -3.92 18.40
N MET A 282 -13.12 -3.16 18.95
CA MET A 282 -12.40 -3.50 20.18
C MET A 282 -11.73 -4.90 20.17
N GLY A 283 -11.42 -5.44 18.98
CA GLY A 283 -10.80 -6.76 18.82
C GLY A 283 -11.78 -7.94 18.92
N ILE A 284 -13.08 -7.69 19.00
CA ILE A 284 -14.11 -8.74 19.03
C ILE A 284 -14.32 -9.26 17.61
N LYS A 285 -14.20 -10.58 17.41
CA LYS A 285 -14.45 -11.23 16.11
C LYS A 285 -15.95 -11.26 15.81
N MET A 286 -16.38 -10.68 14.70
CA MET A 286 -17.81 -10.56 14.40
C MET A 286 -18.47 -11.87 13.94
N GLY A 287 -17.70 -12.85 13.45
CA GLY A 287 -18.24 -14.12 12.92
C GLY A 287 -19.04 -13.99 11.62
N MET A 288 -19.30 -12.77 11.14
CA MET A 288 -20.07 -12.49 9.93
C MET A 288 -19.19 -12.44 8.68
N LYS A 289 -19.65 -13.06 7.59
CA LYS A 289 -18.95 -13.10 6.29
C LYS A 289 -19.26 -11.91 5.40
N MET A 290 -19.40 -10.72 5.98
CA MET A 290 -19.74 -9.50 5.23
C MET A 290 -18.51 -8.99 4.46
N PRO A 291 -18.54 -8.88 3.12
CA PRO A 291 -17.38 -8.58 2.29
C PRO A 291 -17.12 -7.06 2.22
N ILE A 292 -16.74 -6.46 3.34
CA ILE A 292 -16.47 -5.02 3.41
C ILE A 292 -15.06 -4.63 2.94
N GLY A 293 -14.26 -5.60 2.47
CA GLY A 293 -12.89 -5.38 2.03
C GLY A 293 -12.00 -4.98 3.20
N MET A 294 -11.43 -5.95 3.90
CA MET A 294 -10.57 -5.66 5.04
C MET A 294 -9.19 -5.18 4.58
N PRO A 295 -8.48 -4.38 5.40
CA PRO A 295 -7.10 -3.99 5.09
C PRO A 295 -6.26 -5.23 4.80
N SER A 296 -5.81 -5.36 3.55
CA SER A 296 -5.14 -6.55 3.03
C SER A 296 -3.69 -6.26 2.74
N LEU A 297 -2.84 -7.26 2.98
CA LEU A 297 -1.41 -7.15 2.77
C LEU A 297 -0.86 -8.54 2.45
N GLY A 298 -0.06 -8.63 1.39
CA GLY A 298 0.40 -9.89 0.82
C GLY A 298 0.25 -9.94 -0.70
N GLY A 299 1.05 -10.80 -1.33
CA GLY A 299 1.09 -10.96 -2.77
C GLY A 299 -0.05 -11.82 -3.32
N SER A 300 -0.36 -11.63 -4.59
CA SER A 300 -1.22 -12.52 -5.36
C SER A 300 -0.38 -13.44 -6.26
N LEU A 301 -1.00 -14.53 -6.73
CA LEU A 301 -0.43 -15.44 -7.72
C LEU A 301 -1.43 -15.61 -8.86
N ALA A 302 -1.07 -15.15 -10.05
CA ALA A 302 -1.80 -15.44 -11.28
C ALA A 302 -1.32 -16.77 -11.88
N THR A 303 -2.22 -17.51 -12.52
CA THR A 303 -1.92 -18.78 -13.19
C THR A 303 -2.55 -18.81 -14.58
N GLN A 304 -1.94 -19.57 -15.50
CA GLN A 304 -2.44 -19.70 -16.88
C GLN A 304 -3.84 -20.35 -16.95
N GLY A 305 -4.27 -21.05 -15.88
CA GLY A 305 -5.62 -21.59 -15.77
C GLY A 305 -6.73 -20.53 -15.56
N GLY A 306 -6.41 -19.24 -15.62
CA GLY A 306 -7.38 -18.16 -15.43
C GLY A 306 -7.72 -17.90 -13.96
N LEU A 307 -6.82 -18.24 -13.03
CA LEU A 307 -7.04 -18.08 -11.60
C LEU A 307 -6.00 -17.17 -10.95
N VAL A 308 -6.47 -16.35 -10.02
CA VAL A 308 -5.67 -15.48 -9.16
C VAL A 308 -5.85 -15.88 -7.70
N PHE A 309 -4.77 -16.30 -7.05
CA PHE A 309 -4.77 -16.73 -5.65
C PHE A 309 -4.25 -15.62 -4.73
N ILE A 310 -4.87 -15.45 -3.57
CA ILE A 310 -4.41 -14.50 -2.54
C ILE A 310 -4.86 -14.93 -1.14
N ALA A 311 -4.00 -14.69 -0.14
CA ALA A 311 -4.27 -15.01 1.26
C ALA A 311 -4.09 -13.80 2.21
N GLY A 312 -3.84 -12.61 1.66
CA GLY A 312 -3.45 -11.40 2.40
C GLY A 312 -4.53 -10.76 3.29
N THR A 313 -5.63 -11.45 3.54
CA THR A 313 -6.80 -10.94 4.28
C THR A 313 -6.80 -11.32 5.74
N GLN A 314 -7.55 -10.55 6.54
CA GLN A 314 -7.66 -10.75 7.98
C GLN A 314 -8.68 -11.81 8.42
N ASP A 315 -9.44 -12.41 7.50
CA ASP A 315 -10.41 -13.49 7.78
C ASP A 315 -9.88 -14.91 7.46
N TYR A 316 -8.56 -14.99 7.28
CA TYR A 316 -7.77 -16.24 7.26
C TYR A 316 -8.20 -17.20 6.16
N TYR A 317 -8.46 -16.71 4.96
CA TYR A 317 -8.71 -17.55 3.79
C TYR A 317 -7.59 -17.43 2.77
N LEU A 318 -7.19 -18.55 2.18
CA LEU A 318 -6.63 -18.55 0.83
C LEU A 318 -7.81 -18.59 -0.14
N ARG A 319 -7.86 -17.63 -1.08
CA ARG A 319 -8.92 -17.51 -2.10
C ARG A 319 -8.36 -17.72 -3.48
N ALA A 320 -9.22 -18.16 -4.39
CA ALA A 320 -9.00 -18.12 -5.82
C ALA A 320 -10.13 -17.32 -6.48
N PHE A 321 -9.73 -16.38 -7.35
CA PHE A 321 -10.62 -15.56 -8.15
C PHE A 321 -10.44 -15.91 -9.63
N ASP A 322 -11.53 -15.88 -10.38
CA ASP A 322 -11.48 -15.89 -11.84
C ASP A 322 -10.78 -14.61 -12.34
N SER A 323 -9.73 -14.76 -13.15
CA SER A 323 -8.88 -13.65 -13.57
C SER A 323 -9.59 -12.65 -14.48
N SER A 324 -10.63 -13.08 -15.19
CA SER A 324 -11.37 -12.26 -16.16
C SER A 324 -12.53 -11.49 -15.54
N THR A 325 -13.13 -12.03 -14.46
CA THR A 325 -14.35 -11.48 -13.86
C THR A 325 -14.20 -11.01 -12.42
N GLY A 326 -13.15 -11.45 -11.70
CA GLY A 326 -12.98 -11.17 -10.29
C GLY A 326 -13.91 -11.96 -9.37
N LYS A 327 -14.66 -12.94 -9.91
CA LYS A 327 -15.54 -13.79 -9.11
C LYS A 327 -14.73 -14.74 -8.22
N GLU A 328 -15.03 -14.79 -6.92
CA GLU A 328 -14.48 -15.81 -6.02
C GLU A 328 -15.03 -17.19 -6.46
N VAL A 329 -14.14 -18.09 -6.90
CA VAL A 329 -14.52 -19.44 -7.36
C VAL A 329 -14.15 -20.51 -6.36
N TRP A 330 -13.21 -20.22 -5.46
CA TRP A 330 -12.79 -21.15 -4.42
C TRP A 330 -12.18 -20.41 -3.23
N LYS A 331 -12.29 -21.01 -2.04
CA LYS A 331 -11.52 -20.62 -0.86
C LYS A 331 -11.33 -21.77 0.11
N ALA A 332 -10.25 -21.73 0.88
CA ALA A 332 -10.00 -22.61 2.01
C ALA A 332 -9.61 -21.82 3.25
N ARG A 333 -10.12 -22.25 4.41
CA ARG A 333 -9.80 -21.63 5.69
C ARG A 333 -8.39 -22.03 6.12
N LEU A 334 -7.60 -21.05 6.53
CA LEU A 334 -6.28 -21.19 7.12
C LEU A 334 -6.39 -21.16 8.65
N PRO A 335 -5.50 -21.79 9.42
CA PRO A 335 -5.56 -21.73 10.89
C PRO A 335 -5.43 -20.30 11.44
N VAL A 336 -4.55 -19.51 10.83
CA VAL A 336 -4.29 -18.09 11.13
C VAL A 336 -4.19 -17.30 9.82
N GLY A 337 -4.13 -15.97 9.92
CA GLY A 337 -3.97 -15.10 8.75
C GLY A 337 -2.65 -15.35 8.01
N SER A 338 -2.55 -14.80 6.79
CA SER A 338 -1.30 -14.82 6.04
C SER A 338 -1.02 -13.45 5.47
N GLN A 339 0.27 -13.14 5.31
CA GLN A 339 0.78 -12.00 4.54
C GLN A 339 1.74 -12.48 3.44
N GLY A 340 1.92 -13.79 3.32
CA GLY A 340 2.76 -14.40 2.28
C GLY A 340 2.02 -14.44 0.95
N GLY A 341 2.77 -14.29 -0.15
CA GLY A 341 2.26 -14.62 -1.48
C GLY A 341 2.16 -16.14 -1.65
N PRO A 342 1.05 -16.68 -2.18
CA PRO A 342 0.99 -18.09 -2.55
C PRO A 342 1.96 -18.39 -3.69
N ILE A 343 2.42 -19.64 -3.76
CA ILE A 343 3.23 -20.14 -4.88
C ILE A 343 2.57 -21.37 -5.51
N SER A 344 2.96 -21.69 -6.74
CA SER A 344 2.53 -22.91 -7.43
C SER A 344 3.73 -23.68 -7.96
N TYR A 345 3.70 -25.01 -7.86
CA TYR A 345 4.71 -25.88 -8.46
C TYR A 345 4.12 -27.25 -8.84
N VAL A 346 4.76 -27.96 -9.76
CA VAL A 346 4.44 -29.36 -10.07
C VAL A 346 5.40 -30.25 -9.29
N SER A 347 4.86 -31.19 -8.51
CA SER A 347 5.69 -32.14 -7.77
C SER A 347 6.37 -33.11 -8.74
N PRO A 348 7.71 -33.19 -8.78
CA PRO A 348 8.41 -34.14 -9.65
C PRO A 348 8.08 -35.60 -9.32
N LYS A 349 7.73 -35.89 -8.07
CA LYS A 349 7.40 -37.26 -7.61
C LYS A 349 5.96 -37.68 -7.93
N ARG A 350 5.02 -36.73 -7.95
CA ARG A 350 3.58 -37.02 -8.09
C ARG A 350 2.97 -36.54 -9.40
N GLY A 351 3.68 -35.72 -10.18
CA GLY A 351 3.16 -35.13 -11.42
C GLY A 351 1.98 -34.17 -11.23
N LYS A 352 1.61 -33.83 -9.99
CA LYS A 352 0.48 -32.95 -9.66
C LYS A 352 0.94 -31.53 -9.37
N GLN A 353 0.14 -30.54 -9.80
CA GLN A 353 0.30 -29.14 -9.42
C GLN A 353 -0.20 -28.91 -7.99
N TYR A 354 0.57 -28.17 -7.21
CA TYR A 354 0.24 -27.76 -5.85
C TYR A 354 0.23 -26.24 -5.76
N ILE A 355 -0.76 -25.70 -5.03
CA ILE A 355 -0.75 -24.32 -4.54
C ILE A 355 -0.31 -24.36 -3.08
N LEU A 356 0.74 -23.61 -2.75
CA LEU A 356 1.35 -23.61 -1.42
C LEU A 356 1.32 -22.21 -0.81
N ILE A 357 1.03 -22.14 0.49
CA ILE A 357 0.94 -20.90 1.24
C ILE A 357 1.56 -21.07 2.64
N SER A 358 2.26 -20.05 3.10
CA SER A 358 2.66 -19.91 4.51
C SER A 358 1.61 -19.11 5.27
N ALA A 359 1.17 -19.59 6.43
CA ALA A 359 0.23 -18.90 7.31
C ALA A 359 0.89 -18.64 8.67
N GLY A 360 1.45 -17.43 8.79
CA GLY A 360 2.18 -16.94 9.97
C GLY A 360 1.37 -16.06 10.93
N GLY A 361 0.21 -15.57 10.47
CA GLY A 361 -0.55 -14.47 11.05
C GLY A 361 -0.76 -13.32 10.07
N ALA A 362 -1.75 -12.47 10.35
CA ALA A 362 -2.00 -11.22 9.63
C ALA A 362 -1.58 -10.01 10.48
N ARG A 363 -1.14 -8.92 9.84
CA ARG A 363 -0.56 -7.73 10.50
C ARG A 363 -1.38 -7.22 11.70
N GLN A 364 -2.72 -7.19 11.56
CA GLN A 364 -3.64 -6.64 12.57
C GLN A 364 -4.34 -7.70 13.43
N SER A 365 -4.04 -8.97 13.18
CA SER A 365 -4.59 -10.07 13.96
C SER A 365 -3.70 -10.32 15.19
N PRO A 366 -4.25 -10.67 16.37
CA PRO A 366 -3.48 -11.19 17.50
C PRO A 366 -3.08 -12.66 17.31
N ASP A 367 -3.77 -13.40 16.43
CA ASP A 367 -3.53 -14.82 16.20
C ASP A 367 -2.25 -15.01 15.38
N ARG A 368 -1.40 -15.92 15.85
CA ARG A 368 -0.11 -16.27 15.24
C ARG A 368 0.03 -17.79 15.15
N GLY A 369 0.85 -18.24 14.22
CA GLY A 369 1.17 -19.66 14.03
C GLY A 369 2.28 -19.81 13.00
N ASP A 370 2.73 -21.03 12.76
CA ASP A 370 3.80 -21.33 11.80
C ASP A 370 3.39 -22.52 10.92
N TYR A 371 2.55 -22.25 9.93
CA TYR A 371 2.00 -23.30 9.06
C TYR A 371 2.48 -23.13 7.62
N VAL A 372 2.79 -24.26 6.97
CA VAL A 372 2.93 -24.36 5.51
C VAL A 372 1.89 -25.34 5.01
N ILE A 373 1.00 -24.88 4.13
CA ILE A 373 -0.17 -25.64 3.67
C ILE A 373 -0.13 -25.76 2.16
N ALA A 374 -0.32 -26.97 1.64
CA ALA A 374 -0.34 -27.27 0.21
C ALA A 374 -1.71 -27.83 -0.20
N TYR A 375 -2.24 -27.34 -1.32
CA TYR A 375 -3.51 -27.75 -1.92
C TYR A 375 -3.26 -28.35 -3.30
N ALA A 376 -3.93 -29.44 -3.63
CA ALA A 376 -3.92 -30.05 -4.96
C ALA A 376 -5.30 -30.66 -5.25
N LEU A 377 -5.61 -30.85 -6.54
CA LEU A 377 -6.80 -31.61 -6.93
C LEU A 377 -6.61 -33.11 -6.64
N ASN A 378 -7.71 -33.75 -6.21
CA ASN A 378 -7.75 -35.17 -5.88
C ASN A 378 -7.44 -36.06 -7.08
#